data_AF-A0A7R8VV10-F1
#
_entry.id   AF-A0A7R8VV10-F1
#
_cell.length_a   1.000
_cell.length_b   1.000
_cell.length_c   1.000
_cell.angle_alpha   90.00
_cell.angle_beta   90.00
_cell.angle_gamma   90.00
#
_symmetry.space_group_name_H-M   'P 1'
#
loop_
_entity.id
_entity.type
_entity.pdbx_description
1 polymer ?
#
loop_
_entity_poly.entity_id
_entity_poly.type
_entity_poly.pdbx_seq_one_letter_code
_entity_poly.pdbx_strand_id
1 'polypeptide(L)'
;MSVFLCGVVTVMSVFLCDVVTVMSVFICGVVTVMSVFLCGVVTVMSVFLCGVVTVVSVFPCGVVTVMSVFLCGVVTVVSVFLCGVNDGPLSDVLQQVDLLTYSDAECEQLLYGYPHAHNICAGVPGGGKGQCSGDSGGPLLVNGVQIGIVSWAPKPCTEQDYPEVYTEVSYFTSWINRNIV
;
A
#
# COMPACT_ATOMS: atom_id res chain seq x y z
N MET A 1 21.71 -13.29 -9.30
CA MET A 1 22.81 -13.68 -8.37
C MET A 1 22.41 -14.92 -7.57
N SER A 2 23.36 -15.70 -7.05
CA SER A 2 23.09 -16.79 -6.10
C SER A 2 23.79 -16.52 -4.76
N VAL A 3 23.16 -16.90 -3.64
CA VAL A 3 23.67 -16.71 -2.27
C VAL A 3 23.85 -18.07 -1.61
N PHE A 4 24.98 -18.30 -0.96
CA PHE A 4 25.29 -19.55 -0.26
C PHE A 4 25.82 -19.25 1.15
N LEU A 5 25.13 -19.75 2.17
CA LEU A 5 25.50 -19.58 3.58
C LEU A 5 25.47 -20.94 4.27
N CYS A 6 26.62 -21.42 4.74
CA CYS A 6 26.72 -22.73 5.37
C CYS A 6 27.60 -22.70 6.63
N GLY A 7 27.24 -23.50 7.63
CA GLY A 7 27.95 -23.60 8.90
C GLY A 7 27.23 -22.88 10.03
N VAL A 8 27.97 -22.27 10.97
CA VAL A 8 27.40 -21.43 12.03
C VAL A 8 27.56 -19.98 11.61
N VAL A 9 26.49 -19.37 11.11
CA VAL A 9 26.54 -18.03 10.49
C VAL A 9 25.46 -17.14 11.08
N THR A 10 25.84 -15.91 11.44
CA THR A 10 24.89 -14.87 11.84
C THR A 10 24.97 -13.71 10.86
N VAL A 11 23.85 -13.42 10.20
CA VAL A 11 23.69 -12.29 9.29
C VAL A 11 22.88 -11.21 9.99
N MET A 12 23.48 -10.04 10.22
CA MET A 12 22.80 -8.95 10.91
C MET A 12 21.68 -8.33 10.06
N SER A 13 21.92 -8.15 8.77
CA SER A 13 20.93 -7.58 7.87
C SER A 13 21.16 -8.00 6.42
N VAL A 14 20.08 -8.15 5.67
CA VAL A 14 20.07 -8.31 4.21
C VAL A 14 19.21 -7.19 3.65
N PHE A 15 19.75 -6.41 2.72
CA PHE A 15 19.03 -5.34 2.02
C PHE A 15 19.00 -5.65 0.53
N LEU A 16 17.81 -5.90 -0.01
CA LEU A 16 17.58 -6.03 -1.45
C LEU A 16 16.57 -4.95 -1.84
N CYS A 17 17.07 -3.91 -2.48
CA CYS A 17 16.29 -2.77 -2.94
C CYS A 17 16.54 -2.59 -4.44
N ASP A 18 15.53 -2.09 -5.17
CA ASP A 18 15.46 -1.98 -6.65
C ASP A 18 14.89 -3.24 -7.34
N VAL A 19 15.15 -3.37 -8.65
CA VAL A 19 14.74 -4.52 -9.47
C VAL A 19 15.81 -5.61 -9.35
N VAL A 20 15.63 -6.52 -8.40
CA VAL A 20 16.64 -7.53 -8.05
C VAL A 20 16.11 -8.93 -8.34
N THR A 21 16.91 -9.72 -9.07
CA THR A 21 16.61 -11.13 -9.34
C THR A 21 17.66 -12.05 -8.70
N VAL A 22 17.20 -12.91 -7.79
CA VAL A 22 17.99 -13.91 -7.08
C VAL A 22 17.64 -15.28 -7.64
N MET A 23 18.61 -15.94 -8.27
CA MET A 23 18.41 -17.25 -8.91
C MET A 23 18.28 -18.36 -7.87
N SER A 24 19.12 -18.33 -6.85
CA SER A 24 19.07 -19.31 -5.77
C SER A 24 19.64 -18.75 -4.46
N VAL A 25 18.97 -19.06 -3.35
CA VAL A 25 19.50 -18.88 -2.00
C VAL A 25 19.64 -20.25 -1.36
N PHE A 26 20.86 -20.63 -0.96
CA PHE A 26 21.12 -21.88 -0.29
C PHE A 26 21.66 -21.61 1.12
N ILE A 27 20.93 -22.04 2.14
CA ILE A 27 21.30 -21.89 3.54
C ILE A 27 21.40 -23.28 4.17
N CYS A 28 22.53 -23.57 4.82
CA CYS A 28 22.75 -24.82 5.54
C CYS A 28 23.44 -24.64 6.90
N GLY A 29 23.27 -25.58 7.83
CA GLY A 29 23.90 -25.52 9.16
C GLY A 29 23.03 -24.79 10.20
N VAL A 30 23.62 -23.94 11.04
CA VAL A 30 22.93 -23.13 12.05
C VAL A 30 23.06 -21.67 11.64
N VAL A 31 22.02 -21.13 11.01
CA VAL A 31 22.05 -19.77 10.45
C VAL A 31 21.00 -18.89 11.10
N THR A 32 21.43 -17.74 11.61
CA THR A 32 20.57 -16.71 12.20
C THR A 32 20.61 -15.46 11.33
N VAL A 33 19.47 -15.02 10.80
CA VAL A 33 19.33 -13.77 10.06
C VAL A 33 18.48 -12.82 10.90
N MET A 34 19.07 -11.73 11.39
CA MET A 34 18.37 -10.82 12.29
C MET A 34 17.33 -9.98 11.55
N SER A 35 17.65 -9.49 10.36
CA SER A 35 16.73 -8.66 9.58
C SER A 35 16.90 -8.85 8.08
N VAL A 36 15.78 -8.89 7.36
CA VAL A 36 15.73 -8.91 5.89
C VAL A 36 14.82 -7.79 5.43
N PHE A 37 15.36 -6.82 4.72
CA PHE A 37 14.64 -5.71 4.12
C PHE A 37 14.56 -5.95 2.61
N LEU A 38 13.36 -6.16 2.11
CA LEU A 38 13.10 -6.33 0.69
C LEU A 38 12.33 -5.10 0.22
N CYS A 39 12.87 -4.34 -0.74
CA CYS A 39 12.20 -3.20 -1.31
C CYS A 39 12.25 -3.16 -2.84
N GLY A 40 11.26 -2.53 -3.49
CA GLY A 40 11.18 -2.50 -4.96
C GLY A 40 10.56 -3.77 -5.58
N VAL A 41 11.18 -4.34 -6.62
CA VAL A 41 10.70 -5.55 -7.31
C VAL A 41 11.74 -6.65 -7.13
N VAL A 42 11.53 -7.51 -6.14
CA VAL A 42 12.47 -8.58 -5.78
C VAL A 42 11.89 -9.92 -6.21
N THR A 43 12.57 -10.63 -7.10
CA THR A 43 12.19 -11.97 -7.51
C THR A 43 13.23 -12.99 -7.05
N VAL A 44 12.78 -14.04 -6.36
CA VAL A 44 13.62 -15.13 -5.89
C VAL A 44 13.14 -16.43 -6.53
N MET A 45 13.94 -16.99 -7.42
CA MET A 45 13.55 -18.17 -8.19
C MET A 45 13.53 -19.43 -7.32
N SER A 46 14.52 -19.59 -6.42
CA SER A 46 14.59 -20.75 -5.54
C SER A 46 15.25 -20.44 -4.21
N VAL A 47 14.70 -20.97 -3.12
CA VAL A 47 15.28 -20.91 -1.77
C VAL A 47 15.41 -22.32 -1.22
N PHE A 48 16.60 -22.70 -0.79
CA PHE A 48 16.91 -23.98 -0.17
C PHE A 48 17.36 -23.72 1.27
N LEU A 49 16.54 -24.12 2.25
CA LEU A 49 16.82 -23.95 3.68
C LEU A 49 16.97 -25.31 4.34
N CYS A 50 18.21 -25.62 4.71
CA CYS A 50 18.59 -26.87 5.34
C CYS A 50 19.26 -26.60 6.69
N GLY A 51 19.10 -27.50 7.66
CA GLY A 51 19.60 -27.27 9.03
C GLY A 51 18.67 -26.40 9.88
N VAL A 52 19.22 -25.64 10.83
CA VAL A 52 18.49 -24.77 11.75
C VAL A 52 18.62 -23.32 11.27
N VAL A 53 17.62 -22.84 10.55
CA VAL A 53 17.57 -21.47 10.03
C VAL A 53 16.58 -20.66 10.84
N THR A 54 17.02 -19.53 11.35
CA THR A 54 16.16 -18.60 12.09
C THR A 54 16.22 -17.24 11.42
N VAL A 55 15.07 -16.67 11.10
CA VAL A 55 14.92 -15.33 10.54
C VAL A 55 14.11 -14.52 11.54
N VAL A 56 14.72 -13.52 12.17
CA VAL A 56 14.06 -12.80 13.26
C VAL A 56 13.04 -11.82 12.71
N SER A 57 13.41 -11.01 11.72
CA SER A 57 12.49 -10.03 11.13
C SER A 57 12.61 -9.96 9.61
N VAL A 58 11.46 -9.92 8.94
CA VAL A 58 11.37 -9.72 7.48
C VAL A 58 10.47 -8.52 7.21
N PHE A 59 10.98 -7.55 6.45
CA PHE A 59 10.28 -6.33 6.06
C PHE A 59 10.11 -6.31 4.53
N PRO A 60 9.07 -6.96 3.98
CA PRO A 60 8.78 -6.86 2.55
C PRO A 60 8.00 -5.56 2.25
N CYS A 61 8.62 -4.71 1.44
CA CYS A 61 8.20 -3.37 1.07
C CYS A 61 8.27 -3.19 -0.45
N GLY A 62 7.36 -3.86 -1.17
CA GLY A 62 7.32 -3.87 -2.62
C GLY A 62 6.74 -5.17 -3.18
N VAL A 63 6.97 -5.43 -4.46
CA VAL A 63 6.55 -6.69 -5.08
C VAL A 63 7.64 -7.72 -4.87
N VAL A 64 7.46 -8.59 -3.87
CA VAL A 64 8.36 -9.70 -3.57
C VAL A 64 7.73 -10.99 -4.06
N THR A 65 8.37 -11.67 -5.00
CA THR A 65 7.94 -12.99 -5.48
C THR A 65 8.98 -14.05 -5.14
N VAL A 66 8.53 -15.17 -4.58
CA VAL A 66 9.37 -16.35 -4.33
C VAL A 66 8.74 -17.53 -5.05
N MET A 67 9.42 -18.04 -6.07
CA MET A 67 8.84 -19.06 -6.96
C MET A 67 8.87 -20.46 -6.37
N SER A 68 9.94 -20.80 -5.65
CA SER A 68 10.08 -22.12 -5.02
C SER A 68 10.86 -22.05 -3.71
N VAL A 69 10.40 -22.82 -2.72
CA VAL A 69 11.06 -22.96 -1.41
C VAL A 69 11.19 -24.44 -1.08
N PHE A 70 12.40 -24.87 -0.80
CA PHE A 70 12.76 -26.23 -0.41
C PHE A 70 13.26 -26.21 1.04
N LEU A 71 12.59 -26.95 1.90
CA LEU A 71 12.91 -27.04 3.32
C LEU A 71 13.45 -28.44 3.63
N CYS A 72 14.65 -28.52 4.20
CA CYS A 72 15.26 -29.78 4.62
C CYS A 72 15.80 -29.73 6.07
N GLY A 73 15.18 -28.90 6.90
CA GLY A 73 15.51 -28.72 8.32
C GLY A 73 14.45 -27.92 9.07
N VAL A 74 14.85 -27.29 10.18
CA VAL A 74 13.98 -26.43 10.99
C VAL A 74 14.17 -24.98 10.56
N VAL A 75 13.11 -24.38 10.06
CA VAL A 75 13.07 -22.96 9.70
C VAL A 75 12.10 -22.23 10.61
N THR A 76 12.54 -21.15 11.22
CA THR A 76 11.71 -20.29 12.06
C THR A 76 11.76 -18.87 11.53
N VAL A 77 10.59 -18.25 11.38
CA VAL A 77 10.46 -16.82 11.09
C VAL A 77 9.73 -16.21 12.28
N VAL A 78 10.41 -15.31 13.02
CA VAL A 78 9.87 -14.78 14.28
C VAL A 78 8.85 -13.67 14.02
N SER A 79 9.13 -12.78 13.06
CA SER A 79 8.26 -11.66 12.73
C SER A 79 8.34 -11.30 11.25
N VAL A 80 7.20 -10.92 10.68
CA VAL A 80 7.10 -10.37 9.32
C VAL A 80 6.32 -9.06 9.42
N PHE A 81 6.95 -7.97 9.02
CA PHE A 81 6.39 -6.63 8.99
C PHE A 81 6.12 -6.24 7.55
N LEU A 82 4.90 -6.52 7.07
CA LEU A 82 4.49 -6.07 5.75
C LEU A 82 4.49 -4.52 5.75
N CYS A 83 5.28 -3.91 4.89
CA CYS A 83 5.09 -2.51 4.53
C CYS A 83 3.85 -2.46 3.62
N GLY A 84 2.67 -2.49 4.23
CA GLY A 84 1.42 -2.27 3.50
C GLY A 84 1.39 -0.82 3.03
N VAL A 85 1.38 -0.63 1.71
CA VAL A 85 0.32 0.21 1.14
C VAL A 85 -0.98 -0.40 1.67
N ASN A 86 -1.65 0.26 2.60
CA ASN A 86 -2.89 -0.23 3.23
C ASN A 86 -4.08 -0.30 2.23
N ASP A 87 -3.80 -0.33 0.94
CA ASP A 87 -4.71 0.02 -0.14
C ASP A 87 -4.97 -1.18 -1.09
N GLY A 88 -4.43 -2.36 -0.79
CA GLY A 88 -4.50 -3.52 -1.69
C GLY A 88 -3.77 -3.29 -3.02
N PRO A 89 -3.81 -4.25 -3.96
CA PRO A 89 -3.32 -4.02 -5.32
C PRO A 89 -4.23 -3.01 -6.03
N LEU A 90 -3.65 -2.19 -6.92
CA LEU A 90 -4.41 -1.35 -7.83
C LEU A 90 -5.28 -2.23 -8.75
N SER A 91 -6.48 -1.75 -9.08
CA SER A 91 -7.37 -2.45 -10.00
C SER A 91 -7.03 -2.14 -11.45
N ASP A 92 -6.86 -3.18 -12.27
CA ASP A 92 -6.70 -3.04 -13.73
C ASP A 92 -8.04 -2.77 -14.45
N VAL A 93 -9.16 -2.89 -13.74
CA VAL A 93 -10.51 -2.62 -14.26
C VAL A 93 -11.09 -1.42 -13.54
N LEU A 94 -11.63 -0.46 -14.30
CA LEU A 94 -12.28 0.74 -13.73
C LEU A 94 -13.36 0.33 -12.72
N GLN A 95 -13.26 0.88 -11.51
CA GLN A 95 -14.24 0.66 -10.43
C GLN A 95 -15.18 1.85 -10.32
N GLN A 96 -16.37 1.61 -9.76
CA GLN A 96 -17.35 2.64 -9.44
C GLN A 96 -18.00 2.30 -8.10
N VAL A 97 -18.29 3.33 -7.31
CA VAL A 97 -18.99 3.20 -6.05
C VAL A 97 -19.94 4.37 -5.82
N ASP A 98 -21.08 4.08 -5.21
CA ASP A 98 -22.05 5.08 -4.80
C ASP A 98 -21.71 5.58 -3.40
N LEU A 99 -21.59 6.90 -3.25
CA LEU A 99 -21.22 7.57 -2.01
C LEU A 99 -22.29 8.58 -1.60
N LEU A 100 -22.34 8.91 -0.31
CA LEU A 100 -23.14 10.00 0.24
C LEU A 100 -22.26 11.23 0.41
N THR A 101 -22.77 12.39 0.02
CA THR A 101 -22.12 13.68 0.30
C THR A 101 -22.43 14.12 1.72
N TYR A 102 -21.42 14.64 2.41
CA TYR A 102 -21.53 15.20 3.75
C TYR A 102 -21.69 16.73 3.67
N SER A 103 -22.39 17.33 4.63
CA SER A 103 -22.39 18.79 4.76
C SER A 103 -21.03 19.30 5.24
N ASP A 104 -20.71 20.57 4.95
CA ASP A 104 -19.45 21.19 5.36
C ASP A 104 -19.22 21.05 6.88
N ALA A 105 -20.27 21.27 7.68
CA ALA A 105 -20.21 21.17 9.14
C ALA A 105 -19.92 19.74 9.62
N GLU A 106 -20.54 18.73 9.02
CA GLU A 106 -20.26 17.32 9.34
C GLU A 106 -18.84 16.95 8.93
N CYS A 107 -18.39 17.41 7.76
CA CYS A 107 -17.05 17.10 7.29
C CYS A 107 -15.97 17.75 8.16
N GLU A 108 -16.14 19.03 8.51
CA GLU A 108 -15.26 19.73 9.46
C GLU A 108 -15.22 19.03 10.82
N GLN A 109 -16.37 18.56 11.31
CA GLN A 109 -16.45 17.83 12.58
C GLN A 109 -15.70 16.50 12.52
N LEU A 110 -15.88 15.71 11.46
CA LEU A 110 -15.28 14.38 11.31
C LEU A 110 -13.77 14.44 11.00
N LEU A 111 -13.31 15.49 10.31
CA LEU A 111 -11.91 15.66 9.92
C LEU A 111 -11.18 16.75 10.73
N TYR A 112 -11.67 17.06 11.93
CA TYR A 112 -11.02 17.96 12.89
C TYR A 112 -10.68 19.36 12.33
N GLY A 113 -11.56 19.92 11.49
CA GLY A 113 -11.43 21.25 10.89
C GLY A 113 -10.39 21.36 9.79
N TYR A 114 -9.89 20.23 9.27
CA TYR A 114 -8.93 20.22 8.17
C TYR A 114 -9.53 20.62 6.80
N PRO A 115 -10.75 20.19 6.42
CA PRO A 115 -11.37 20.60 5.17
C PRO A 115 -11.54 22.12 5.10
N HIS A 116 -11.36 22.66 3.91
CA HIS A 116 -11.54 24.09 3.62
C HIS A 116 -12.80 24.32 2.80
N ALA A 117 -13.21 25.58 2.66
CA ALA A 117 -14.38 25.98 1.87
C ALA A 117 -14.32 25.64 0.36
N HIS A 118 -13.20 25.07 -0.12
CA HIS A 118 -13.02 24.60 -1.49
C HIS A 118 -12.98 23.06 -1.57
N ASN A 119 -13.40 22.40 -0.49
CA ASN A 119 -13.48 20.95 -0.38
C ASN A 119 -14.93 20.51 -0.21
N ILE A 120 -15.24 19.35 -0.80
CA ILE A 120 -16.48 18.63 -0.59
C ILE A 120 -16.14 17.22 -0.13
N CYS A 121 -16.95 16.67 0.77
CA CYS A 121 -16.67 15.38 1.36
C CYS A 121 -17.73 14.35 0.98
N ALA A 122 -17.28 13.13 0.71
CA ALA A 122 -18.17 12.02 0.40
C ALA A 122 -17.66 10.72 1.01
N GLY A 123 -18.57 9.80 1.30
CA GLY A 123 -18.25 8.52 1.90
C GLY A 123 -19.49 7.68 2.14
N VAL A 124 -19.31 6.54 2.80
CA VAL A 124 -20.43 5.72 3.28
C VAL A 124 -20.38 5.59 4.80
N PRO A 125 -21.53 5.65 5.50
CA PRO A 125 -21.60 5.28 6.90
C PRO A 125 -21.07 3.85 7.08
N GLY A 126 -20.07 3.67 7.95
CA GLY A 126 -19.42 2.37 8.14
C GLY A 126 -18.12 2.17 7.36
N GLY A 127 -17.76 3.08 6.45
CA GLY A 127 -16.56 3.00 5.61
C GLY A 127 -16.53 1.78 4.68
N GLY A 128 -15.33 1.33 4.33
CA GLY A 128 -15.05 0.19 3.46
C GLY A 128 -15.29 0.43 1.96
N LYS A 129 -15.73 1.63 1.57
CA LYS A 129 -15.99 2.02 0.19
C LYS A 129 -15.62 3.49 -0.04
N GLY A 130 -14.93 3.75 -1.15
CA GLY A 130 -14.52 5.09 -1.54
C GLY A 130 -13.27 5.08 -2.43
N GLN A 131 -12.66 6.25 -2.60
CA GLN A 131 -11.43 6.45 -3.36
C GLN A 131 -10.20 5.99 -2.58
N CYS A 132 -9.15 5.66 -3.31
CA CYS A 132 -7.88 5.30 -2.72
C CYS A 132 -6.68 5.69 -3.58
N SER A 133 -5.51 5.14 -3.25
CA SER A 133 -4.29 5.40 -4.01
C SER A 133 -4.49 5.02 -5.49
N GLY A 134 -4.16 5.96 -6.38
CA GLY A 134 -4.36 5.81 -7.82
C GLY A 134 -5.59 6.54 -8.36
N ASP A 135 -6.55 6.91 -7.50
CA ASP A 135 -7.78 7.59 -7.93
C ASP A 135 -7.67 9.12 -7.96
N SER A 136 -6.57 9.70 -7.47
CA SER A 136 -6.34 11.16 -7.44
C SER A 136 -6.58 11.82 -8.79
N GLY A 137 -7.40 12.87 -8.81
CA GLY A 137 -7.84 13.54 -10.04
C GLY A 137 -9.09 12.93 -10.69
N GLY A 138 -9.58 11.78 -10.21
CA GLY A 138 -10.81 11.15 -10.67
C GLY A 138 -12.07 11.96 -10.32
N PRO A 139 -13.18 11.74 -11.03
CA PRO A 139 -14.41 12.53 -10.86
C PRO A 139 -15.31 11.98 -9.74
N LEU A 140 -15.91 12.89 -8.95
CA LEU A 140 -17.11 12.62 -8.15
C LEU A 140 -18.32 13.20 -8.88
N LEU A 141 -19.29 12.36 -9.21
CA LEU A 141 -20.43 12.71 -10.06
C LEU A 141 -21.76 12.64 -9.30
N VAL A 142 -22.65 13.59 -9.58
CA VAL A 142 -24.07 13.53 -9.20
C VAL A 142 -24.90 13.74 -10.46
N ASN A 143 -25.71 12.74 -10.84
CA ASN A 143 -26.56 12.78 -12.05
C ASN A 143 -25.78 13.17 -13.33
N GLY A 144 -24.54 12.68 -13.47
CA GLY A 144 -23.67 12.97 -14.62
C GLY A 144 -22.97 14.34 -14.57
N VAL A 145 -23.20 15.15 -13.54
CA VAL A 145 -22.49 16.41 -13.31
C VAL A 145 -21.32 16.18 -12.37
N GLN A 146 -20.13 16.64 -12.73
CA GLN A 146 -18.96 16.55 -11.87
C GLN A 146 -18.98 17.63 -10.79
N ILE A 147 -19.13 17.20 -9.54
CA ILE A 147 -19.19 18.08 -8.37
C ILE A 147 -17.88 18.09 -7.58
N GLY A 148 -17.07 17.04 -7.74
CA GLY A 148 -15.80 16.89 -7.01
C GLY A 148 -14.68 16.29 -7.85
N ILE A 149 -13.45 16.49 -7.38
CA ILE A 149 -12.23 15.86 -7.90
C ILE A 149 -11.54 15.15 -6.74
N VAL A 150 -11.23 13.86 -6.88
CA VAL A 150 -10.55 13.07 -5.84
C VAL A 150 -9.27 13.78 -5.41
N SER A 151 -9.12 14.02 -4.10
CA SER A 151 -7.97 14.73 -3.53
C SER A 151 -7.21 13.87 -2.53
N TRP A 152 -7.79 13.62 -1.35
CA TRP A 152 -7.11 12.88 -0.28
C TRP A 152 -8.13 12.25 0.68
N ALA A 153 -7.66 11.27 1.44
CA ALA A 153 -8.38 10.73 2.60
C ALA A 153 -7.37 10.31 3.67
N PRO A 154 -7.80 10.19 4.94
CA PRO A 154 -7.03 9.51 5.96
C PRO A 154 -6.63 8.10 5.50
N LYS A 155 -5.47 7.64 5.99
CA LYS A 155 -4.99 6.27 5.74
C LYS A 155 -5.15 5.45 7.01
N PRO A 156 -5.59 4.18 6.90
CA PRO A 156 -5.91 3.44 5.66
C PRO A 156 -7.17 3.98 4.94
N CYS A 157 -7.28 3.78 3.61
CA CYS A 157 -8.44 4.27 2.85
C CYS A 157 -9.75 3.71 3.38
N THR A 158 -10.84 4.46 3.16
CA THR A 158 -12.20 4.02 3.51
C THR A 158 -12.41 3.71 4.99
N GLU A 159 -11.64 4.36 5.87
CA GLU A 159 -11.76 4.21 7.32
C GLU A 159 -13.20 4.54 7.78
N GLN A 160 -13.75 3.72 8.69
CA GLN A 160 -15.16 3.72 9.06
C GLN A 160 -15.72 5.09 9.49
N ASP A 161 -14.90 5.89 10.17
CA ASP A 161 -15.33 7.13 10.83
C ASP A 161 -14.96 8.40 10.05
N TYR A 162 -14.30 8.28 8.90
CA TYR A 162 -13.76 9.42 8.17
C TYR A 162 -14.28 9.49 6.73
N PRO A 163 -14.96 10.58 6.34
CA PRO A 163 -15.29 10.80 4.95
C PRO A 163 -14.03 11.14 4.15
N GLU A 164 -14.13 10.97 2.84
CA GLU A 164 -13.06 11.26 1.91
C GLU A 164 -13.21 12.65 1.36
N VAL A 165 -12.10 13.28 1.00
CA VAL A 165 -12.07 14.69 0.62
C VAL A 165 -11.78 14.86 -0.85
N TYR A 166 -12.63 15.66 -1.47
CA TYR A 166 -12.59 16.02 -2.87
C TYR A 166 -12.46 17.54 -3.00
N THR A 167 -11.83 18.00 -4.07
CA THR A 167 -11.87 19.42 -4.45
C THR A 167 -13.27 19.74 -4.95
N GLU A 168 -13.91 20.77 -4.42
CA GLU A 168 -15.25 21.19 -4.82
C GLU A 168 -15.20 21.95 -6.15
N VAL A 169 -15.80 21.39 -7.21
CA VAL A 169 -15.72 21.97 -8.56
C VAL A 169 -16.47 23.30 -8.66
N SER A 170 -17.61 23.44 -7.96
CA SER A 170 -18.42 24.67 -7.93
C SER A 170 -17.61 25.87 -7.48
N TYR A 171 -16.74 25.70 -6.48
CA TYR A 171 -15.86 26.74 -5.96
C TYR A 171 -14.93 27.34 -7.02
N PHE A 172 -14.49 26.52 -8.00
CA PHE A 172 -13.53 26.93 -9.03
C PHE A 172 -14.17 27.30 -10.37
N THR A 173 -15.49 27.25 -10.52
CA THR A 173 -16.21 27.54 -11.78
C THR A 173 -15.79 28.86 -12.44
N SER A 174 -15.64 29.93 -11.66
CA SER A 174 -15.18 31.24 -12.18
C SER A 174 -13.76 31.20 -12.73
N TRP A 175 -12.87 30.43 -12.11
CA TRP A 175 -11.51 30.23 -12.59
C TRP A 175 -11.51 29.36 -13.84
N ILE A 176 -12.28 28.27 -13.85
CA ILE A 176 -12.41 27.36 -15.00
C ILE A 176 -12.91 28.13 -16.23
N ASN A 177 -13.98 28.91 -16.09
CA ASN A 177 -14.56 29.69 -17.20
C ASN A 177 -13.60 30.73 -17.80
N ARG A 178 -12.58 31.18 -17.05
CA ARG A 178 -11.55 32.11 -17.55
C ARG A 178 -10.38 31.42 -18.23
N ASN A 179 -10.22 30.12 -18.02
CA ASN A 179 -9.07 29.34 -18.51
C ASN A 179 -9.47 28.19 -19.43
N ILE A 180 -10.76 28.02 -19.72
CA ILE A 180 -11.24 27.10 -20.74
C ILE A 180 -10.88 27.68 -22.11
N VAL A 181 -10.24 26.85 -22.93
CA VAL A 181 -9.73 27.21 -24.27
C VAL A 181 -10.72 26.75 -25.33
#